data_AF-A0A429ZIS0-F1
#
_entry.id   AF-A0A429ZIS0-F1
#
_cell.length_a   1.000
_cell.length_b   1.000
_cell.length_c   1.000
_cell.angle_alpha   90.00
_cell.angle_beta   90.00
_cell.angle_gamma   90.00
#
_symmetry.space_group_name_H-M   'P 1'
#
loop_
_entity.id
_entity.type
_entity.pdbx_description
1 polymer ?
#
loop_
_entity_poly.entity_id
_entity_poly.type
_entity_poly.pdbx_seq_one_letter_code
_entity_poly.pdbx_strand_id
1 'polypeptide(L)'
;MRKNIVLMGLTGFFMLNLVGCSTTEKKTNSSSQSIQSETSVSEKEKSTNTSVKESATTESTTLSKNDKVETMLDSLNQGMSGMFDISFDEANDKFLLEAKKDGPMDKVLSELVNNPTSDDKQQLDDLSSSLTGFSESISSSLGNDYSIELVNHYNDQGSFFVIKNGEISFPYLEN
;
A
#
# COMPACT_ATOMS: atom_id res chain seq x y z
N MET A 1 -5.78 29.93 -45.61
CA MET A 1 -4.77 29.12 -46.33
C MET A 1 -4.49 27.88 -45.48
N ARG A 2 -4.76 26.69 -46.02
CA ARG A 2 -4.54 25.40 -45.34
C ARG A 2 -3.12 24.93 -45.63
N LYS A 3 -2.39 24.44 -44.62
CA LYS A 3 -1.14 23.69 -44.82
C LYS A 3 -1.26 22.36 -44.07
N ASN A 4 -1.28 21.29 -44.86
CA ASN A 4 -1.15 19.90 -44.44
C ASN A 4 0.35 19.57 -44.31
N ILE A 5 0.76 18.90 -43.24
CA ILE A 5 2.02 18.13 -43.13
C ILE A 5 1.69 16.92 -42.25
N VAL A 6 1.28 15.79 -42.84
CA VAL A 6 2.08 14.62 -43.24
C VAL A 6 2.78 13.92 -42.06
N LEU A 7 2.16 12.80 -41.71
CA LEU A 7 2.52 11.73 -40.78
C LEU A 7 3.75 10.96 -41.29
N MET A 8 4.73 10.67 -40.42
CA MET A 8 5.74 9.64 -40.67
C MET A 8 6.00 8.90 -39.35
N GLY A 9 5.59 7.63 -39.33
CA GLY A 9 5.60 6.78 -38.15
C GLY A 9 6.98 6.23 -37.79
N LEU A 10 7.11 5.80 -36.54
CA LEU A 10 8.14 4.88 -36.11
C LEU A 10 7.49 3.82 -35.22
N THR A 11 7.19 2.67 -35.82
CA THR A 11 6.81 1.44 -35.13
C THR A 11 8.07 0.79 -34.56
N GLY A 12 8.20 0.78 -33.24
CA GLY A 12 9.21 0.00 -32.52
C GLY A 12 8.55 -1.13 -31.72
N PHE A 13 8.50 -2.32 -32.32
CA PHE A 13 8.28 -3.57 -31.60
C PHE A 13 9.46 -3.81 -30.66
N PHE A 14 9.24 -3.85 -29.35
CA PHE A 14 10.18 -4.48 -28.42
C PHE A 14 9.58 -5.78 -27.90
N MET A 15 10.26 -6.86 -28.27
CA MET A 15 9.93 -8.25 -27.98
C MET A 15 10.06 -8.56 -26.49
N LEU A 16 9.05 -9.27 -26.00
CA LEU A 16 9.07 -10.04 -24.76
C LEU A 16 10.27 -11.01 -24.75
N ASN A 17 11.08 -10.96 -23.69
CA ASN A 17 11.88 -12.12 -23.29
C ASN A 17 11.30 -12.66 -21.98
N LEU A 18 10.48 -13.69 -22.12
CA LEU A 18 10.13 -14.62 -21.06
C LEU A 18 11.33 -15.56 -20.88
N VAL A 19 12.03 -15.46 -19.74
CA VAL A 19 12.91 -16.54 -19.28
C VAL A 19 12.27 -17.12 -18.03
N GLY A 20 11.65 -18.28 -18.20
CA GLY A 20 11.34 -19.18 -17.11
C GLY A 20 12.39 -20.29 -17.05
N CYS A 21 12.82 -20.65 -15.83
CA CYS A 21 12.83 -22.04 -15.38
C CYS A 21 13.19 -22.13 -13.89
N SER A 22 12.36 -22.88 -13.18
CA SER A 22 12.44 -23.33 -11.80
C SER A 22 13.76 -24.04 -11.47
N THR A 23 14.25 -23.95 -10.23
CA THR A 23 14.22 -25.04 -9.21
C THR A 23 15.17 -24.76 -8.05
N THR A 24 14.68 -25.12 -6.87
CA THR A 24 15.31 -25.32 -5.57
C THR A 24 16.71 -25.92 -5.61
N GLU A 25 17.69 -25.29 -4.94
CA GLU A 25 18.81 -26.01 -4.33
C GLU A 25 19.09 -25.52 -2.90
N LYS A 26 18.72 -26.37 -1.94
CA LYS A 26 19.31 -26.41 -0.60
C LYS A 26 20.78 -26.75 -0.74
N LYS A 27 21.66 -25.95 -0.13
CA LYS A 27 23.04 -26.33 0.15
C LYS A 27 23.16 -26.67 1.64
N THR A 28 22.79 -27.89 1.99
CA THR A 28 23.12 -28.48 3.30
C THR A 28 24.45 -29.20 3.16
N ASN A 29 25.29 -28.98 4.16
CA ASN A 29 26.66 -29.47 4.26
C ASN A 29 26.74 -30.99 4.18
N SER A 30 27.70 -31.49 3.41
CA SER A 30 28.05 -32.90 3.30
C SER A 30 28.98 -33.27 4.46
N SER A 31 28.61 -34.29 5.23
CA SER A 31 29.60 -35.09 5.96
C SER A 31 29.14 -36.54 6.05
N SER A 32 30.09 -37.39 5.71
CA SER A 32 30.01 -38.79 5.31
C SER A 32 29.73 -39.80 6.43
N GLN A 33 29.55 -41.05 5.97
CA GLN A 33 29.71 -42.34 6.67
C GLN A 33 28.58 -42.77 7.61
N SER A 34 28.18 -44.03 7.72
CA SER A 34 28.41 -45.28 6.97
C SER A 34 27.65 -46.40 7.70
N ILE A 35 27.18 -47.41 6.96
CA ILE A 35 27.17 -48.85 7.33
C ILE A 35 26.03 -49.42 8.24
N GLN A 36 25.34 -50.38 7.61
CA GLN A 36 24.75 -51.68 8.05
C GLN A 36 23.68 -51.79 9.16
N SER A 37 22.47 -52.13 8.67
CA SER A 37 21.76 -53.43 8.72
C SER A 37 21.46 -54.17 10.05
N GLU A 38 20.25 -54.75 10.04
CA GLU A 38 19.74 -55.95 10.74
C GLU A 38 19.27 -55.75 12.21
N THR A 39 18.19 -56.33 12.75
CA THR A 39 17.14 -57.25 12.29
C THR A 39 16.14 -57.43 13.46
N SER A 40 14.83 -57.47 13.16
CA SER A 40 13.77 -58.29 13.79
C SER A 40 13.04 -58.01 15.12
N VAL A 41 11.70 -58.05 14.97
CA VAL A 41 10.68 -58.90 15.68
C VAL A 41 10.08 -58.33 16.96
N SER A 42 8.85 -57.79 16.85
CA SER A 42 7.54 -58.34 17.31
C SER A 42 7.17 -57.81 18.70
N GLU A 43 5.93 -57.55 19.10
CA GLU A 43 4.59 -57.79 18.58
C GLU A 43 3.60 -56.97 19.43
N LYS A 44 2.35 -56.91 18.98
CA LYS A 44 1.10 -56.81 19.75
C LYS A 44 0.49 -55.43 20.11
N GLU A 45 -0.50 -55.11 19.28
CA GLU A 45 -1.92 -54.91 19.63
C GLU A 45 -2.28 -53.80 20.64
N LYS A 46 -3.03 -52.79 20.19
CA LYS A 46 -4.49 -52.72 20.42
C LYS A 46 -5.10 -51.45 19.80
N SER A 47 -6.13 -51.68 19.00
CA SER A 47 -7.05 -50.72 18.41
C SER A 47 -7.60 -49.70 19.42
N THR A 48 -7.55 -48.41 19.08
CA THR A 48 -8.59 -47.46 19.47
C THR A 48 -8.68 -46.42 18.35
N ASN A 49 -9.76 -46.54 17.56
CA ASN A 49 -10.28 -45.48 16.72
C ASN A 49 -10.41 -44.20 17.56
N THR A 50 -9.45 -43.29 17.44
CA THR A 50 -9.72 -41.88 17.69
C THR A 50 -9.78 -41.24 16.32
N SER A 51 -11.01 -41.10 15.82
CA SER A 51 -11.32 -40.10 14.81
C SER A 51 -10.82 -38.78 15.37
N VAL A 52 -9.60 -38.39 14.96
CA VAL A 52 -9.15 -37.02 15.08
C VAL A 52 -10.10 -36.28 14.16
N LYS A 53 -11.14 -35.75 14.78
CA LYS A 53 -12.04 -34.77 14.20
C LYS A 53 -11.13 -33.64 13.76
N GLU A 54 -10.78 -33.68 12.49
CA GLU A 54 -10.17 -32.63 11.72
C GLU A 54 -11.14 -31.45 11.77
N SER A 55 -11.12 -30.71 12.88
CA SER A 55 -11.69 -29.37 12.96
C SER A 55 -10.67 -28.43 12.31
N ALA A 56 -10.43 -28.67 11.02
CA ALA A 56 -10.01 -27.64 10.10
C ALA A 56 -11.23 -26.73 9.90
N THR A 57 -11.44 -25.84 10.86
CA THR A 57 -12.19 -24.62 10.64
C THR A 57 -11.26 -23.49 11.04
N THR A 58 -10.31 -23.21 10.15
CA THR A 58 -9.86 -21.83 9.96
C THR A 58 -11.10 -21.02 9.59
N GLU A 59 -11.86 -20.60 10.60
CA GLU A 59 -12.74 -19.45 10.48
C GLU A 59 -11.81 -18.30 10.06
N SER A 60 -11.83 -17.99 8.76
CA SER A 60 -11.33 -16.72 8.28
C SER A 60 -12.28 -15.67 8.85
N THR A 61 -11.96 -15.19 10.06
CA THR A 61 -12.67 -14.08 10.69
C THR A 61 -12.47 -12.89 9.76
N THR A 62 -13.46 -12.65 8.91
CA THR A 62 -13.46 -11.47 8.05
C THR A 62 -13.49 -10.29 9.00
N LEU A 63 -12.42 -9.50 9.02
CA LEU A 63 -12.32 -8.31 9.88
C LEU A 63 -13.54 -7.42 9.65
N SER A 64 -14.08 -6.86 10.73
CA SER A 64 -15.16 -5.91 10.62
C SER A 64 -14.67 -4.65 9.88
N LYS A 65 -15.61 -3.88 9.34
CA LYS A 65 -15.28 -2.63 8.64
C LYS A 65 -14.46 -1.69 9.54
N ASN A 66 -14.83 -1.58 10.81
CA ASN A 66 -14.14 -0.72 11.78
C ASN A 66 -12.71 -1.22 12.05
N ASP A 67 -12.51 -2.53 12.24
CA ASP A 67 -11.17 -3.09 12.45
C ASP A 67 -10.25 -2.82 11.25
N LYS A 68 -10.80 -2.85 10.03
CA LYS A 68 -10.07 -2.51 8.81
C LYS A 68 -9.71 -1.03 8.74
N VAL A 69 -10.62 -0.13 9.13
CA VAL A 69 -10.34 1.32 9.19
C VAL A 69 -9.22 1.58 10.19
N GLU A 70 -9.31 1.00 11.40
CA GLU A 70 -8.29 1.12 12.44
C GLU A 70 -6.93 0.61 11.97
N THR A 71 -6.90 -0.57 11.33
CA THR A 71 -5.67 -1.13 10.75
C THR A 71 -5.04 -0.20 9.69
N MET A 72 -5.85 0.43 8.85
CA MET A 72 -5.38 1.39 7.85
C MET A 72 -4.88 2.68 8.50
N LEU A 73 -5.58 3.18 9.50
CA LEU A 73 -5.19 4.36 10.27
C LEU A 73 -3.86 4.14 11.00
N ASP A 74 -3.67 2.97 11.61
CA ASP A 74 -2.42 2.58 12.25
C ASP A 74 -1.27 2.50 11.25
N SER A 75 -1.53 1.94 10.06
CA SER A 75 -0.52 1.83 8.99
C SER A 75 -0.08 3.21 8.49
N LEU A 76 -1.03 4.13 8.29
CA LEU A 76 -0.71 5.52 7.95
C LEU A 76 0.08 6.20 9.07
N ASN A 77 -0.35 6.04 10.33
CA ASN A 77 0.35 6.62 11.48
C ASN A 77 1.79 6.11 11.62
N GLN A 78 2.04 4.82 11.39
CA GLN A 78 3.41 4.28 11.44
C GLN A 78 4.32 4.90 10.39
N GLY A 79 3.81 5.18 9.18
CA GLY A 79 4.60 5.78 8.11
C GLY A 79 4.78 7.29 8.22
N MET A 80 3.81 7.99 8.81
CA MET A 80 3.66 9.44 8.63
C MET A 80 3.49 10.26 9.91
N SER A 81 3.39 9.64 11.08
CA SER A 81 3.22 10.35 12.36
C SER A 81 4.36 11.32 12.69
N GLY A 82 5.52 11.22 12.05
CA GLY A 82 6.59 12.22 12.19
C GLY A 82 6.24 13.58 11.60
N MET A 83 5.37 13.62 10.59
CA MET A 83 5.05 14.82 9.80
C MET A 83 3.59 15.25 9.97
N PHE A 84 2.68 14.31 10.22
CA PHE A 84 1.25 14.54 10.24
C PHE A 84 0.60 14.03 11.52
N ASP A 85 -0.45 14.72 11.94
CA ASP A 85 -1.50 14.16 12.79
C ASP A 85 -2.57 13.56 11.86
N ILE A 86 -2.88 12.28 12.07
CA ILE A 86 -3.75 11.52 11.17
C ILE A 86 -5.00 11.09 11.92
N SER A 87 -6.16 11.41 11.35
CA SER A 87 -7.46 11.04 11.89
C SER A 87 -8.36 10.43 10.81
N PHE A 88 -9.46 9.83 11.22
CA PHE A 88 -10.49 9.33 10.32
C PHE A 88 -11.80 10.08 10.54
N ASP A 89 -12.32 10.66 9.47
CA ASP A 89 -13.64 11.29 9.42
C ASP A 89 -14.66 10.26 8.96
N GLU A 90 -15.36 9.67 9.93
CA GLU A 90 -16.40 8.67 9.69
C GLU A 90 -17.58 9.19 8.88
N ALA A 91 -17.88 10.49 8.93
CA ALA A 91 -19.03 11.06 8.25
C ALA A 91 -18.83 11.15 6.73
N ASN A 92 -17.56 11.31 6.31
CA ASN A 92 -17.19 11.49 4.91
C ASN A 92 -16.31 10.34 4.37
N ASP A 93 -16.04 9.32 5.17
CA ASP A 93 -15.15 8.19 4.86
C ASP A 93 -13.73 8.65 4.45
N LYS A 94 -13.14 9.62 5.17
CA LYS A 94 -11.83 10.22 4.83
C LYS A 94 -10.76 9.99 5.89
N PHE A 95 -9.55 9.65 5.45
CA PHE A 95 -8.35 9.74 6.28
C PHE A 95 -7.77 11.15 6.13
N LEU A 96 -7.84 11.94 7.20
CA LEU A 96 -7.38 13.32 7.24
C LEU A 96 -5.92 13.36 7.70
N LEU A 97 -5.08 14.03 6.92
CA LEU A 97 -3.71 14.34 7.26
C LEU A 97 -3.64 15.83 7.58
N GLU A 98 -3.21 16.15 8.79
CA GLU A 98 -2.97 17.52 9.23
C GLU A 98 -1.47 17.68 9.50
N ALA A 99 -0.81 18.65 8.88
CA ALA A 99 0.61 18.86 9.11
C ALA A 99 0.85 19.29 10.56
N LYS A 100 1.83 18.65 11.22
CA LYS A 100 2.21 19.02 12.57
C LYS A 100 2.74 20.45 12.60
N LYS A 101 2.14 21.27 13.47
CA LYS A 101 2.51 22.68 13.65
C LYS A 101 4.01 22.84 13.90
N ASP A 102 4.61 23.83 13.26
CA ASP A 102 6.04 24.16 13.31
C ASP A 102 6.96 23.04 12.77
N GLY A 103 6.39 21.98 12.21
CA GLY A 103 7.08 20.88 11.56
C GLY A 103 7.63 21.27 10.17
N PRO A 104 8.46 20.39 9.56
CA PRO A 104 9.01 20.65 8.23
C PRO A 104 7.91 20.80 7.19
N MET A 105 6.87 19.97 7.26
CA MET A 105 5.77 20.00 6.30
C MET A 105 4.88 21.23 6.48
N ASP A 106 4.63 21.68 7.72
CA ASP A 106 3.86 22.90 7.99
C ASP A 106 4.50 24.14 7.36
N LYS A 107 5.84 24.22 7.34
CA LYS A 107 6.56 25.29 6.64
C LYS A 107 6.38 25.21 5.13
N VAL A 108 6.55 24.03 4.54
CA VAL A 108 6.39 23.80 3.09
C VAL A 108 4.98 24.18 2.65
N LEU A 109 3.96 23.74 3.39
CA LEU A 109 2.56 24.03 3.06
C LEU A 109 2.22 25.51 3.23
N SER A 110 2.76 26.17 4.26
CA SER A 110 2.63 27.62 4.42
C SER A 110 3.31 28.40 3.30
N GLU A 111 4.52 28.01 2.90
CA GLU A 111 5.26 28.64 1.78
C GLU A 111 4.54 28.41 0.45
N LEU A 112 4.00 27.21 0.22
CA LEU A 112 3.20 26.88 -0.95
C LEU A 112 1.97 27.81 -1.10
N VAL A 113 1.35 28.20 0.01
CA VAL A 113 0.20 29.13 -0.01
C VAL A 113 0.64 30.59 -0.20
N ASN A 114 1.71 31.02 0.48
CA ASN A 114 2.07 32.43 0.55
C ASN A 114 3.03 32.90 -0.56
N ASN A 115 3.98 32.04 -0.95
CA ASN A 115 5.00 32.34 -1.95
C ASN A 115 5.53 31.04 -2.60
N PRO A 116 4.71 30.36 -3.42
CA PRO A 116 5.03 29.02 -3.92
C PRO A 116 6.29 29.02 -4.78
N THR A 117 7.25 28.15 -4.45
CA THR A 117 8.36 27.82 -5.32
C THR A 117 8.09 26.54 -6.12
N SER A 118 8.90 26.27 -7.15
CA SER A 118 8.83 24.99 -7.86
C SER A 118 9.18 23.81 -6.95
N ASP A 119 10.07 24.01 -5.98
CA ASP A 119 10.50 22.97 -5.05
C ASP A 119 9.37 22.60 -4.07
N ASP A 120 8.59 23.58 -3.61
CA ASP A 120 7.44 23.32 -2.73
C ASP A 120 6.36 22.50 -3.44
N LYS A 121 6.09 22.83 -4.71
CA LYS A 121 5.16 22.08 -5.55
C LYS A 121 5.64 20.65 -5.76
N GLN A 122 6.92 20.47 -6.09
CA GLN A 122 7.51 19.15 -6.28
C GLN A 122 7.42 18.32 -4.99
N GLN A 123 7.67 18.92 -3.82
CA GLN A 123 7.53 18.23 -2.54
C GLN A 123 6.09 17.77 -2.28
N LEU A 124 5.09 18.58 -2.64
CA LEU A 124 3.68 18.19 -2.54
C LEU A 124 3.33 17.08 -3.54
N ASP A 125 3.82 17.17 -4.77
CA ASP A 125 3.62 16.16 -5.81
C ASP A 125 4.26 14.82 -5.42
N ASP A 126 5.47 14.84 -4.85
CA ASP A 126 6.16 13.65 -4.36
C ASP A 126 5.41 13.02 -3.17
N LEU A 127 4.94 13.85 -2.23
CA LEU A 127 4.16 13.41 -1.08
C LEU A 127 2.86 12.74 -1.54
N SER A 128 2.07 13.41 -2.38
CA SER A 128 0.79 12.86 -2.87
C SER A 128 1.01 11.59 -3.69
N SER A 129 2.04 11.55 -4.54
CA SER A 129 2.42 10.35 -5.30
C SER A 129 2.78 9.18 -4.38
N SER A 130 3.50 9.42 -3.28
CA SER A 130 3.88 8.37 -2.32
C SER A 130 2.67 7.71 -1.62
N LEU A 131 1.53 8.39 -1.60
CA LEU A 131 0.31 7.95 -0.94
C LEU A 131 -0.70 7.26 -1.87
N THR A 132 -0.46 7.25 -3.19
CA THR A 132 -1.32 6.56 -4.16
C THR A 132 -1.48 5.08 -3.84
N GLY A 133 -0.39 4.37 -3.57
CA GLY A 133 -0.44 2.95 -3.19
C GLY A 133 -1.19 2.68 -1.87
N PHE A 134 -1.15 3.63 -0.92
CA PHE A 134 -1.99 3.56 0.29
C PHE A 134 -3.47 3.74 -0.05
N SER A 135 -3.80 4.72 -0.91
CA SER A 135 -5.18 4.94 -1.38
C SER A 135 -5.73 3.71 -2.12
N GLU A 136 -4.94 3.06 -2.97
CA GLU A 136 -5.32 1.80 -3.64
C GLU A 136 -5.56 0.65 -2.64
N SER A 137 -4.72 0.55 -1.60
CA SER A 137 -4.86 -0.45 -0.54
C SER A 137 -6.12 -0.23 0.30
N ILE A 138 -6.42 1.03 0.64
CA ILE A 138 -7.66 1.44 1.29
C ILE A 138 -8.86 1.05 0.43
N SER A 139 -8.83 1.40 -0.85
CA SER A 139 -9.93 1.14 -1.80
C SER A 139 -10.20 -0.36 -1.94
N SER A 140 -9.14 -1.17 -1.98
CA SER A 140 -9.23 -2.63 -2.05
C SER A 140 -9.79 -3.27 -0.77
N SER A 141 -9.54 -2.67 0.40
CA SER A 141 -9.93 -3.24 1.71
C SER A 141 -11.30 -2.77 2.20
N LEU A 142 -11.60 -1.48 2.00
CA LEU A 142 -12.74 -0.75 2.56
C LEU A 142 -13.77 -0.34 1.50
N GLY A 143 -13.39 -0.30 0.22
CA GLY A 143 -14.23 0.11 -0.90
C GLY A 143 -13.85 1.47 -1.49
N ASN A 144 -14.42 1.79 -2.64
CA ASN A 144 -14.01 2.94 -3.46
C ASN A 144 -14.52 4.30 -2.97
N ASP A 145 -15.25 4.34 -1.85
CA ASP A 145 -15.80 5.59 -1.31
C ASP A 145 -14.76 6.36 -0.48
N TYR A 146 -13.74 5.66 0.01
CA TYR A 146 -12.71 6.17 0.89
C TYR A 146 -11.68 7.05 0.18
N SER A 147 -11.14 8.04 0.90
CA SER A 147 -10.07 8.89 0.40
C SER A 147 -9.06 9.31 1.46
N ILE A 148 -7.87 9.71 1.03
CA ILE A 148 -6.86 10.38 1.85
C ILE A 148 -6.91 11.88 1.50
N GLU A 149 -6.97 12.76 2.50
CA GLU A 149 -7.04 14.21 2.30
C GLU A 149 -5.97 14.92 3.13
N LEU A 150 -5.15 15.76 2.48
CA LEU A 150 -4.25 16.67 3.19
C LEU A 150 -4.97 17.99 3.45
N VAL A 151 -5.30 18.24 4.71
CA VAL A 151 -6.07 19.40 5.13
C VAL A 151 -5.25 20.68 4.98
N ASN A 152 -5.90 21.73 4.52
CA ASN A 152 -5.33 23.07 4.40
C ASN A 152 -5.92 23.96 5.48
N HIS A 153 -5.06 24.45 6.39
CA HIS A 153 -5.45 25.35 7.47
C HIS A 153 -5.04 26.81 7.22
N TYR A 154 -4.43 27.12 6.07
CA TYR A 154 -3.85 28.43 5.81
C TYR A 154 -4.79 29.36 5.03
N ASN A 155 -5.75 28.81 4.28
CA ASN A 155 -6.75 29.57 3.54
C ASN A 155 -8.02 28.74 3.27
N ASP A 156 -9.01 29.36 2.64
CA ASP A 156 -10.31 28.72 2.33
C ASP A 156 -10.33 27.97 0.99
N GLN A 157 -9.17 27.69 0.37
CA GLN A 157 -9.07 27.08 -0.97
C GLN A 157 -9.27 25.55 -0.97
N GLY A 158 -9.89 25.00 0.08
CA GLY A 158 -10.01 23.56 0.26
C GLY A 158 -8.67 22.87 0.53
N SER A 159 -8.67 21.53 0.51
CA SER A 159 -7.50 20.69 0.79
C SER A 159 -6.35 20.88 -0.20
N PHE A 160 -5.12 20.62 0.25
CA PHE A 160 -3.96 20.59 -0.63
C PHE A 160 -4.05 19.47 -1.66
N PHE A 161 -4.45 18.28 -1.23
CA PHE A 161 -4.78 17.20 -2.16
C PHE A 161 -5.84 16.27 -1.58
N VAL A 162 -6.54 15.58 -2.47
CA VAL A 162 -7.36 14.41 -2.17
C VAL A 162 -6.90 13.26 -3.06
N ILE A 163 -6.69 12.09 -2.46
CA ILE A 163 -6.30 10.87 -3.16
C ILE A 163 -7.39 9.82 -2.97
N LYS A 164 -8.03 9.42 -4.06
CA LYS A 164 -9.13 8.47 -4.06
C LYS A 164 -8.90 7.42 -5.14
N ASN A 165 -8.93 6.14 -4.78
CA ASN A 165 -8.66 5.03 -5.71
C ASN A 165 -7.33 5.16 -6.46
N GLY A 166 -6.30 5.72 -5.81
CA GLY A 166 -5.00 6.00 -6.44
C GLY A 166 -4.96 7.24 -7.34
N GLU A 167 -6.10 7.90 -7.58
CA GLU A 167 -6.17 9.14 -8.35
C GLU A 167 -5.97 10.35 -7.43
N ILE A 168 -5.10 11.27 -7.84
CA ILE A 168 -4.77 12.49 -7.10
C ILE A 168 -5.53 13.67 -7.71
N SER A 169 -6.10 14.50 -6.85
CA SER A 169 -6.66 15.82 -7.20
C SER A 169 -6.06 16.90 -6.30
N PHE A 170 -5.94 18.13 -6.80
CA PHE A 170 -5.37 19.27 -6.09
C PHE A 170 -6.38 20.43 -5.99
N PRO A 171 -7.38 20.34 -5.10
CA PRO A 171 -8.45 21.35 -5.03
C PRO A 171 -7.97 22.79 -4.84
N TYR A 172 -6.88 23.00 -4.09
CA TYR A 172 -6.32 24.34 -3.88
C TYR A 172 -5.76 25.02 -5.15
N LEU A 173 -5.54 24.27 -6.24
CA LEU A 173 -5.08 24.81 -7.53
C LEU A 173 -6.21 25.13 -8.50
N GLU A 174 -7.44 24.69 -8.22
CA GLU A 174 -8.57 24.78 -9.14
C GLU A 174 -9.40 26.06 -8.99
N ASN A 175 -9.04 26.93 -8.03
CA ASN A 175 -9.78 28.14 -7.67
C ASN A 175 -9.13 29.44 -8.15
#